data_AF-A0A956QLX3-F1
#
_entry.id   AF-A0A956QLX3-F1
#
_cell.length_a   1.000
_cell.length_b   1.000
_cell.length_c   1.000
_cell.angle_alpha   90.00
_cell.angle_beta   90.00
_cell.angle_gamma   90.00
#
_symmetry.space_group_name_H-M   'P 1'
#
loop_
_entity.id
_entity.type
_entity.pdbx_description
1 polymer ?
#
loop_
_entity_poly.entity_id
_entity_poly.type
_entity_poly.pdbx_seq_one_letter_code
_entity_poly.pdbx_strand_id
1 'polypeptide(L)'
;MCVFLIAAGHVGNEPTILKSLEFDQSDRRFYTLGVGPSANLSFLRRLALVTRGEFASAPQGNCSGPLQGLLSQTRALLTELELDCEGTTIDPEELCPSLLGSLSPHGVVECLGPGAEASLRFRSKDETGVVFTGSVSALPTANPALGAVWACLRVRELLDTLQLTTGARRDALRHRMIEIANHFGILIEETSLMVHGP
;
A
#
# COMPACT_ATOMS: atom_id res chain seq x y z
N MET A 1 -0.43 4.24 19.16
CA MET A 1 0.40 5.48 19.27
C MET A 1 0.71 6.01 17.87
N CYS A 2 0.47 7.29 17.60
CA CYS A 2 0.73 7.89 16.28
C CYS A 2 2.12 8.55 16.25
N VAL A 3 2.90 8.27 15.20
CA VAL A 3 4.23 8.86 14.99
C VAL A 3 4.26 9.56 13.64
N PHE A 4 4.65 10.83 13.61
CA PHE A 4 4.85 11.58 12.38
C PHE A 4 6.32 11.54 11.99
N LEU A 5 6.62 11.04 10.79
CA LEU A 5 7.97 11.05 10.23
C LEU A 5 7.98 11.92 8.98
N ILE A 6 8.74 13.01 9.01
CA ILE A 6 8.93 13.91 7.88
C ILE A 6 10.38 13.77 7.42
N ALA A 7 10.60 13.38 6.16
CA ALA A 7 11.93 13.19 5.61
C ALA A 7 12.09 13.92 4.28
N ALA A 8 13.17 14.69 4.16
CA ALA A 8 13.56 15.39 2.93
C ALA A 8 14.77 14.74 2.23
N GLY A 9 15.14 13.53 2.67
CA GLY A 9 16.34 12.80 2.26
C GLY A 9 16.24 11.32 2.61
N HIS A 10 17.29 10.56 2.27
CA HIS A 10 17.46 9.18 2.71
C HIS A 10 17.75 9.09 4.21
N VAL A 11 17.30 8.00 4.84
CA VAL A 11 17.59 7.69 6.25
C VAL A 11 18.90 6.90 6.38
N GLY A 12 19.24 6.09 5.37
CA GLY A 12 20.51 5.38 5.23
C GLY A 12 20.53 3.94 5.76
N ASN A 13 19.57 3.55 6.60
CA ASN A 13 19.41 2.20 7.14
C ASN A 13 17.97 1.66 7.01
N GLU A 14 17.25 2.10 5.98
CA GLU A 14 15.84 1.81 5.71
C GLU A 14 15.47 0.32 5.74
N PRO A 15 16.24 -0.61 5.11
CA PRO A 15 15.89 -2.03 5.12
C PRO A 15 15.93 -2.62 6.53
N THR A 16 16.89 -2.20 7.35
CA THR A 16 17.03 -2.65 8.74
C THR A 16 15.87 -2.16 9.60
N ILE A 17 15.44 -0.91 9.41
CA ILE A 17 14.29 -0.35 10.12
C ILE A 17 13.03 -1.16 9.80
N LEU A 18 12.75 -1.41 8.52
CA LEU A 18 11.55 -2.17 8.14
C LEU A 18 11.59 -3.61 8.62
N LYS A 19 12.76 -4.27 8.56
CA LYS A 19 12.91 -5.62 9.12
C LYS A 19 12.66 -5.67 10.63
N SER A 20 13.05 -4.61 11.36
CA SER A 20 12.78 -4.55 12.81
C SER A 20 11.28 -4.47 13.13
N LEU A 21 10.46 -3.96 12.21
CA LEU A 21 9.01 -3.86 12.36
C LEU A 21 8.28 -5.17 12.08
N GLU A 22 8.87 -6.11 11.35
CA GLU A 22 8.28 -7.45 11.14
C GLU A 22 8.05 -8.20 12.47
N PHE A 23 8.87 -7.90 13.48
CA PHE A 23 8.80 -8.50 14.81
C PHE A 23 8.29 -7.54 15.88
N ASP A 24 7.98 -6.29 15.50
CA ASP A 24 7.45 -5.30 16.44
C ASP A 24 5.95 -5.53 16.64
N GLN A 25 5.56 -5.83 17.88
CA GLN A 25 4.15 -5.95 18.27
C GLN A 25 3.56 -4.62 18.76
N SER A 26 4.31 -3.52 18.64
CA SER A 26 3.82 -2.22 19.06
C SER A 26 2.69 -1.73 18.13
N ASP A 27 1.61 -1.20 18.72
CA ASP A 27 0.52 -0.52 17.98
C ASP A 27 0.94 0.91 17.60
N ARG A 28 2.18 1.05 17.07
CA ARG A 28 2.69 2.31 16.55
C ARG A 28 2.27 2.43 15.10
N ARG A 29 1.74 3.59 14.72
CA ARG A 29 1.33 3.90 13.35
C ARG A 29 2.11 5.08 12.84
N PHE A 30 2.82 4.90 11.74
CA PHE A 30 3.62 5.95 11.14
C PHE A 30 2.84 6.70 10.08
N TYR A 31 2.72 8.01 10.27
CA TYR A 31 2.21 8.94 9.28
C TYR A 31 3.43 9.61 8.65
N THR A 32 3.73 9.27 7.41
CA THR A 32 5.00 9.60 6.77
C THR A 32 4.82 10.67 5.70
N LEU A 33 5.70 11.69 5.70
CA LEU A 33 5.72 12.76 4.70
C LEU A 33 7.09 12.82 4.02
N GLY A 34 7.13 12.50 2.73
CA GLY A 34 8.31 12.71 1.89
C GLY A 34 8.35 14.11 1.30
N VAL A 35 9.43 14.86 1.52
CA VAL A 35 9.57 16.25 1.07
C VAL A 35 10.66 16.38 0.01
N GLY A 36 10.26 16.73 -1.21
CA GLY A 36 11.18 16.93 -2.32
C GLY A 36 11.74 15.62 -2.92
N PRO A 37 12.61 15.74 -3.93
CA PRO A 37 13.03 14.62 -4.76
C PRO A 37 14.02 13.66 -4.08
N SER A 38 14.73 14.13 -3.05
CA SER A 38 15.77 13.32 -2.37
C SER A 38 15.19 12.38 -1.31
N ALA A 39 13.90 12.47 -1.01
CA ALA A 39 13.24 11.62 -0.04
C ALA A 39 13.04 10.20 -0.59
N ASN A 40 13.35 9.19 0.22
CA ASN A 40 13.10 7.80 -0.12
C ASN A 40 11.60 7.46 0.02
N LEU A 41 10.81 7.75 -1.02
CA LEU A 41 9.35 7.59 -0.97
C LEU A 41 8.92 6.13 -0.81
N SER A 42 9.66 5.17 -1.37
CA SER A 42 9.37 3.73 -1.23
C SER A 42 9.44 3.30 0.23
N PHE A 43 10.50 3.71 0.94
CA PHE A 43 10.64 3.44 2.37
C PHE A 43 9.51 4.08 3.18
N LEU A 44 9.24 5.37 2.97
CA LEU A 44 8.21 6.09 3.74
C LEU A 44 6.82 5.51 3.52
N ARG A 45 6.48 5.18 2.27
CA ARG A 45 5.21 4.53 1.91
C ARG A 45 5.12 3.15 2.55
N ARG A 46 6.19 2.36 2.49
CA ARG A 46 6.19 1.02 3.09
C ARG A 46 6.11 1.07 4.61
N LEU A 47 6.82 2.00 5.25
CA LEU A 47 6.77 2.21 6.69
C LEU A 47 5.35 2.55 7.16
N ALA A 48 4.67 3.47 6.47
CA ALA A 48 3.28 3.79 6.75
C ALA A 48 2.39 2.55 6.55
N LEU A 49 2.52 1.84 5.42
CA LEU A 49 1.72 0.68 5.09
C LEU A 49 1.83 -0.45 6.13
N VAL A 50 3.05 -0.87 6.48
CA VAL A 50 3.25 -1.99 7.44
C VAL A 50 2.82 -1.64 8.86
N THR A 51 2.78 -0.34 9.18
CA THR A 51 2.31 0.15 10.48
C THR A 51 0.87 0.68 10.44
N ARG A 52 0.15 0.43 9.34
CA ARG A 52 -1.27 0.81 9.15
C ARG A 52 -1.52 2.32 9.35
N GLY A 53 -0.51 3.14 9.04
CA GLY A 53 -0.61 4.60 8.95
C GLY A 53 -0.77 5.06 7.51
N GLU A 54 -0.51 6.35 7.26
CA GLU A 54 -0.71 6.99 5.96
C GLU A 54 0.56 7.66 5.44
N PHE A 55 0.71 7.68 4.12
CA PHE A 55 1.84 8.31 3.44
C PHE A 55 1.37 9.47 2.56
N ALA A 56 2.09 10.58 2.63
CA ALA A 56 1.96 11.68 1.69
C ALA A 56 3.32 12.12 1.16
N SER A 57 3.32 12.79 0.00
CA SER A 57 4.50 13.46 -0.54
C SER A 57 4.19 14.90 -0.85
N ALA A 58 5.18 15.77 -0.66
CA ALA A 58 5.10 17.20 -0.90
C ALA A 58 6.36 17.69 -1.64
N PRO A 59 6.25 18.70 -2.52
CA PRO A 59 7.42 19.42 -2.98
C PRO A 59 8.03 20.24 -1.83
N GLN A 60 9.29 20.67 -1.99
CA GLN A 60 9.93 21.53 -1.00
C GLN A 60 9.16 22.85 -0.84
N GLY A 61 9.01 23.30 0.41
CA GLY A 61 8.36 24.58 0.74
C GLY A 61 6.82 24.55 0.76
N ASN A 62 6.16 23.47 0.34
CA ASN A 62 4.70 23.35 0.39
C ASN A 62 4.25 22.03 1.04
N CYS A 63 4.33 21.98 2.37
CA CYS A 63 4.03 20.78 3.15
C CYS A 63 2.71 20.87 3.94
N SER A 64 2.11 22.05 4.05
CA SER A 64 0.98 22.29 4.97
C SER A 64 -0.25 21.46 4.62
N GLY A 65 -0.66 21.44 3.34
CA GLY A 65 -1.81 20.66 2.87
C GLY A 65 -1.64 19.16 3.11
N PRO A 66 -0.57 18.52 2.57
CA PRO A 66 -0.29 17.11 2.82
C PRO A 66 -0.20 16.74 4.30
N LEU A 67 0.44 17.59 5.12
CA LEU A 67 0.54 17.36 6.56
C LEU A 67 -0.82 17.44 7.27
N GLN A 68 -1.67 18.40 6.90
CA GLN A 68 -3.05 18.48 7.43
C GLN A 68 -3.88 17.25 7.02
N GLY A 69 -3.68 16.76 5.80
CA GLY A 69 -4.29 15.52 5.32
C GLY A 69 -3.90 14.32 6.20
N LEU A 70 -2.60 14.17 6.52
CA LEU A 70 -2.16 13.10 7.41
C LEU A 70 -2.71 13.26 8.84
N LEU A 71 -2.76 14.50 9.37
CA LEU A 71 -3.30 14.78 10.70
C LEU A 71 -4.77 14.39 10.82
N SER A 72 -5.59 14.64 9.79
CA SER A 72 -7.03 14.30 9.82
C SER A 72 -7.28 12.78 9.84
N GLN A 73 -6.32 11.97 9.38
CA GLN A 73 -6.41 10.51 9.36
C GLN A 73 -6.00 9.86 10.71
N THR A 74 -5.43 10.63 11.64
CA THR A 74 -4.94 10.08 12.92
C THR A 74 -6.04 9.52 13.82
N ARG A 75 -7.27 10.04 13.68
CA ARG A 75 -8.44 9.53 14.39
C ARG A 75 -9.09 8.44 13.56
N ALA A 76 -8.62 7.21 13.76
CA ALA A 76 -9.22 6.04 13.13
C ALA A 76 -10.45 5.56 13.90
N LEU A 77 -11.56 5.37 13.19
CA LEU A 77 -12.79 4.74 13.69
C LEU A 77 -12.67 3.22 13.73
N LEU A 78 -12.12 2.63 12.65
CA LEU A 78 -11.82 1.21 12.56
C LEU A 78 -10.36 1.04 12.14
N THR A 79 -9.72 0.09 12.78
CA THR A 79 -8.29 -0.19 12.66
C THR A 79 -8.10 -1.67 12.45
N GLU A 80 -6.91 -2.08 12.00
CA GLU A 80 -6.62 -3.50 11.80
C GLU A 80 -7.61 -4.18 10.84
N LEU A 81 -7.99 -3.47 9.77
CA LEU A 81 -8.92 -3.95 8.77
C LEU A 81 -8.30 -5.12 7.99
N GLU A 82 -8.99 -6.25 8.03
CA GLU A 82 -8.60 -7.48 7.34
C GLU A 82 -9.84 -8.02 6.61
N LEU A 83 -9.66 -8.40 5.34
CA LEU A 83 -10.70 -9.02 4.52
C LEU A 83 -10.57 -10.54 4.60
N ASP A 84 -11.70 -11.17 4.89
CA ASP A 84 -11.88 -12.61 4.81
C ASP A 84 -12.50 -12.93 3.45
N CYS A 85 -11.66 -13.48 2.56
CA CYS A 85 -12.01 -13.89 1.21
C CYS A 85 -12.34 -15.39 1.12
N GLU A 86 -12.44 -16.11 2.25
CA GLU A 86 -12.75 -17.55 2.25
C GLU A 86 -14.08 -17.84 1.55
N GLY A 87 -14.08 -18.85 0.68
CA GLY A 87 -15.26 -19.23 -0.09
C GLY A 87 -15.59 -18.31 -1.28
N THR A 88 -14.72 -17.35 -1.61
CA THR A 88 -14.84 -16.49 -2.79
C THR A 88 -13.80 -16.85 -3.86
N THR A 89 -13.97 -16.32 -5.08
CA THR A 89 -12.97 -16.45 -6.15
C THR A 89 -11.89 -15.36 -6.08
N ILE A 90 -11.92 -14.49 -5.06
CA ILE A 90 -11.00 -13.38 -4.90
C ILE A 90 -9.76 -13.90 -4.18
N ASP A 91 -8.60 -13.74 -4.81
CA ASP A 91 -7.31 -14.06 -4.20
C ASP A 91 -6.87 -12.88 -3.32
N PRO A 92 -6.76 -13.05 -1.99
CA PRO A 92 -6.31 -11.98 -1.10
C PRO A 92 -4.87 -11.51 -1.39
N GLU A 93 -4.02 -12.33 -2.02
CA GLU A 93 -2.66 -11.92 -2.39
C GLU A 93 -2.63 -10.99 -3.61
N GLU A 94 -3.71 -10.94 -4.40
CA GLU A 94 -3.86 -10.08 -5.56
C GLU A 94 -4.58 -8.77 -5.23
N LEU A 95 -5.05 -8.61 -3.99
CA LEU A 95 -5.63 -7.37 -3.49
C LEU A 95 -4.55 -6.29 -3.32
N CYS A 96 -4.85 -5.08 -3.78
CA CYS A 96 -3.99 -3.91 -3.70
C CYS A 96 -4.76 -2.70 -3.14
N PRO A 97 -4.29 -2.06 -2.05
CA PRO A 97 -3.08 -2.41 -1.29
C PRO A 97 -3.22 -3.76 -0.57
N SER A 98 -2.11 -4.48 -0.37
CA SER A 98 -2.12 -5.80 0.30
C SER A 98 -2.36 -5.70 1.81
N LEU A 99 -2.15 -4.51 2.39
CA LEU A 99 -2.52 -4.18 3.76
C LEU A 99 -3.50 -3.02 3.71
N LEU A 100 -4.64 -3.18 4.35
CA LEU A 100 -5.65 -2.13 4.41
C LEU A 100 -5.29 -1.09 5.48
N GLY A 101 -5.50 0.17 5.12
CA GLY A 101 -5.40 1.29 6.03
C GLY A 101 -6.50 1.28 7.09
N SER A 102 -6.48 2.28 7.97
CA SER A 102 -7.55 2.47 8.95
C SER A 102 -8.69 3.29 8.36
N LEU A 103 -9.94 3.00 8.75
CA LEU A 103 -11.08 3.84 8.40
C LEU A 103 -11.10 5.06 9.32
N SER A 104 -11.12 6.26 8.75
CA SER A 104 -11.26 7.53 9.50
C SER A 104 -12.61 8.20 9.17
N PRO A 105 -13.06 9.20 9.95
CA PRO A 105 -14.29 9.94 9.67
C PRO A 105 -14.31 10.67 8.32
N HIS A 106 -13.14 10.88 7.71
CA HIS A 106 -12.96 11.68 6.50
C HIS A 106 -12.37 10.88 5.34
N GLY A 107 -12.17 9.57 5.52
CA GLY A 107 -11.53 8.70 4.54
C GLY A 107 -12.39 7.50 4.19
N VAL A 108 -12.05 6.88 3.07
CA VAL A 108 -12.56 5.58 2.65
C VAL A 108 -11.41 4.60 2.61
N VAL A 109 -11.68 3.33 2.90
CA VAL A 109 -10.72 2.24 2.70
C VAL A 109 -11.10 1.55 1.40
N GLU A 110 -10.21 1.63 0.42
CA GLU A 110 -10.42 1.06 -0.91
C GLU A 110 -9.38 -0.01 -1.18
N CYS A 111 -9.79 -1.03 -1.91
CA CYS A 111 -8.92 -2.10 -2.36
C CYS A 111 -9.39 -2.57 -3.74
N LEU A 112 -8.44 -2.86 -4.62
CA LEU A 112 -8.68 -3.35 -5.96
C LEU A 112 -8.03 -4.72 -6.12
N GLY A 113 -8.65 -5.60 -6.90
CA GLY A 113 -8.08 -6.89 -7.25
C GLY A 113 -8.85 -7.54 -8.40
N PRO A 114 -8.24 -8.52 -9.07
CA PRO A 114 -8.95 -9.38 -10.00
C PRO A 114 -9.98 -10.22 -9.26
N GLY A 115 -11.17 -10.36 -9.84
CA GLY A 115 -12.23 -11.13 -9.21
C GLY A 115 -13.60 -10.89 -9.83
N ALA A 116 -14.61 -11.48 -9.18
CA ALA A 116 -16.02 -11.34 -9.53
C ALA A 116 -16.78 -10.70 -8.36
N GLU A 117 -18.08 -10.46 -8.55
CA GLU A 117 -18.95 -10.02 -7.47
C GLU A 117 -18.91 -11.03 -6.32
N ALA A 118 -18.66 -10.54 -5.11
CA ALA A 118 -18.58 -11.36 -3.92
C ALA A 118 -18.96 -10.56 -2.67
N SER A 119 -19.56 -11.23 -1.69
CA SER A 119 -19.73 -10.66 -0.35
C SER A 119 -18.54 -11.06 0.50
N LEU A 120 -17.70 -10.09 0.85
CA LEU A 120 -16.50 -10.27 1.67
C LEU A 120 -16.83 -9.95 3.12
N ARG A 121 -16.41 -10.82 4.05
CA ARG A 121 -16.42 -10.44 5.47
C ARG A 121 -15.18 -9.61 5.76
N PHE A 122 -15.30 -8.71 6.73
CA PHE A 122 -14.14 -8.01 7.26
C PHE A 122 -14.12 -8.11 8.78
N ARG A 123 -12.90 -8.04 9.31
CA ARG A 123 -12.62 -7.92 10.74
C ARG A 123 -11.83 -6.64 10.97
N SER A 124 -12.11 -5.97 12.08
CA SER A 124 -11.40 -4.77 12.52
C SER A 124 -11.45 -4.62 14.04
N LYS A 125 -10.80 -3.60 14.56
CA LYS A 125 -10.97 -3.10 15.93
C LYS A 125 -11.39 -1.64 15.92
N ASP A 126 -12.34 -1.29 16.78
CA ASP A 126 -12.73 0.10 16.99
C ASP A 126 -11.71 0.88 17.86
N GLU A 127 -12.00 2.15 18.13
CA GLU A 127 -11.16 3.02 18.97
C GLU A 127 -10.99 2.54 20.43
N THR A 128 -11.86 1.63 20.90
CA THR A 128 -11.79 1.01 22.23
C THR A 128 -11.04 -0.33 22.22
N GLY A 129 -10.65 -0.82 21.04
CA GLY A 129 -10.01 -2.11 20.84
C GLY A 129 -10.99 -3.28 20.73
N VAL A 130 -12.30 -3.01 20.74
CA VAL A 130 -13.33 -4.05 20.59
C VAL A 130 -13.35 -4.52 19.14
N VAL A 131 -13.41 -5.85 18.97
CA VAL A 131 -13.49 -6.46 17.65
C VAL A 131 -14.83 -6.13 17.02
N PHE A 132 -14.76 -5.56 15.82
CA PHE A 132 -15.90 -5.27 14.96
C PHE A 132 -15.80 -6.14 13.71
N THR A 133 -16.93 -6.68 13.27
CA THR A 133 -17.00 -7.50 12.04
C THR A 133 -18.20 -7.07 11.22
N GLY A 134 -18.07 -7.19 9.91
CA GLY A 134 -19.15 -6.86 8.99
C GLY A 134 -18.96 -7.54 7.65
N SER A 135 -19.77 -7.12 6.68
CA SER A 135 -19.65 -7.57 5.30
C SER A 135 -19.70 -6.39 4.34
N VAL A 136 -18.94 -6.50 3.26
CA VAL A 136 -18.86 -5.53 2.17
C VAL A 136 -18.98 -6.29 0.85
N SER A 137 -19.65 -5.70 -0.13
CA SER A 137 -19.74 -6.28 -1.47
C SER A 137 -18.55 -5.83 -2.32
N ALA A 138 -17.78 -6.77 -2.82
CA ALA A 138 -16.84 -6.55 -3.92
C ALA A 138 -17.65 -6.36 -5.20
N LEU A 139 -17.53 -5.19 -5.82
CA LEU A 139 -18.27 -4.84 -7.03
C LEU A 139 -17.39 -5.05 -8.26
N PRO A 140 -17.77 -5.95 -9.20
CA PRO A 140 -17.04 -6.09 -10.43
C PRO A 140 -17.23 -4.84 -11.28
N THR A 141 -16.23 -4.53 -12.10
CA THR A 141 -16.26 -3.38 -12.98
C THR A 141 -15.89 -3.79 -14.40
N ALA A 142 -16.68 -3.33 -15.37
CA ALA A 142 -16.36 -3.49 -16.78
C ALA A 142 -15.40 -2.40 -17.29
N ASN A 143 -14.97 -1.45 -16.44
CA ASN A 143 -14.07 -0.39 -16.84
C ASN A 143 -12.63 -0.95 -16.99
N PRO A 144 -12.10 -1.05 -18.23
CA PRO A 144 -10.77 -1.61 -18.45
C PRO A 144 -9.66 -0.76 -17.81
N ALA A 145 -9.91 0.53 -17.55
CA ALA A 145 -8.93 1.39 -16.90
C ALA A 145 -8.64 0.96 -15.46
N LEU A 146 -9.60 0.35 -14.75
CA LEU A 146 -9.39 -0.09 -13.37
C LEU A 146 -8.45 -1.29 -13.29
N GLY A 147 -8.41 -2.15 -14.32
CA GLY A 147 -7.40 -3.20 -14.43
C GLY A 147 -5.99 -2.62 -14.55
N ALA A 148 -5.81 -1.57 -15.37
CA ALA A 148 -4.53 -0.88 -15.48
C ALA A 148 -4.15 -0.12 -14.20
N VAL A 149 -5.11 0.52 -13.52
CA VAL A 149 -4.88 1.18 -12.22
C VAL A 149 -4.43 0.16 -11.18
N TRP A 150 -5.12 -0.97 -11.07
CA TRP A 150 -4.72 -2.07 -10.19
C TRP A 150 -3.30 -2.54 -10.50
N ALA A 151 -2.98 -2.80 -11.77
CA ALA A 151 -1.66 -3.27 -12.17
C ALA A 151 -0.56 -2.27 -11.80
N CYS A 152 -0.78 -0.96 -12.03
CA CYS A 152 0.14 0.09 -11.63
C CYS A 152 0.34 0.16 -10.10
N LEU A 153 -0.73 0.05 -9.32
CA LEU A 153 -0.66 0.02 -7.86
C LEU A 153 0.11 -1.22 -7.38
N ARG A 154 -0.19 -2.38 -7.97
CA ARG A 154 0.42 -3.66 -7.60
C ARG A 154 1.90 -3.72 -7.96
N VAL A 155 2.29 -3.28 -9.16
CA VAL A 155 3.69 -3.16 -9.57
C VAL A 155 4.47 -2.22 -8.63
N ARG A 156 3.87 -1.09 -8.23
CA ARG A 156 4.50 -0.17 -7.28
C ARG A 156 4.70 -0.80 -5.90
N GLU A 157 3.70 -1.52 -5.38
CA GLU A 157 3.81 -2.22 -4.10
C GLU A 157 4.85 -3.36 -4.15
N LEU A 158 4.91 -4.11 -5.26
CA LEU A 158 5.92 -5.13 -5.50
C LEU A 158 7.32 -4.52 -5.58
N LEU A 159 7.48 -3.40 -6.29
CA LEU A 159 8.75 -2.67 -6.38
C LEU A 159 9.22 -2.18 -5.01
N ASP A 160 8.32 -1.56 -4.23
CA ASP A 160 8.60 -1.13 -2.85
C ASP A 160 9.06 -2.34 -2.02
N THR A 161 8.35 -3.48 -2.12
CA THR A 161 8.72 -4.72 -1.41
C THR A 161 10.07 -5.26 -1.86
N LEU A 162 10.34 -5.24 -3.17
CA LEU A 162 11.54 -5.78 -3.79
C LEU A 162 12.77 -4.99 -3.34
N GLN A 163 12.69 -3.65 -3.28
CA GLN A 163 13.78 -2.79 -2.78
C GLN A 163 14.22 -3.14 -1.35
N LEU A 164 13.34 -3.80 -0.59
CA LEU A 164 13.52 -4.10 0.83
C LEU A 164 13.74 -5.59 1.12
N THR A 165 13.61 -6.45 0.10
CA THR A 165 13.70 -7.91 0.22
C THR A 165 14.99 -8.43 -0.41
N THR A 166 15.59 -9.46 0.20
CA THR A 166 16.80 -10.15 -0.28
C THR A 166 16.55 -11.66 -0.44
N GLY A 167 17.41 -12.35 -1.21
CA GLY A 167 17.35 -13.80 -1.41
C GLY A 167 16.19 -14.30 -2.29
N ALA A 168 15.83 -15.58 -2.19
CA ALA A 168 14.87 -16.25 -3.08
C ALA A 168 13.48 -15.59 -3.16
N ARG A 169 13.03 -14.96 -2.05
CA ARG A 169 11.77 -14.19 -2.03
C ARG A 169 11.82 -12.98 -2.97
N ARG A 170 12.99 -12.35 -3.11
CA ARG A 170 13.20 -11.23 -4.03
C ARG A 170 13.01 -11.66 -5.48
N ASP A 171 13.52 -12.83 -5.85
CA ASP A 171 13.43 -13.35 -7.21
C ASP A 171 11.98 -13.66 -7.59
N ALA A 172 11.22 -14.27 -6.67
CA ALA A 172 9.78 -14.52 -6.86
C ALA A 172 8.98 -13.21 -7.04
N LEU A 173 9.20 -12.21 -6.16
CA LEU A 173 8.57 -10.89 -6.27
C LEU A 173 8.92 -10.19 -7.59
N ARG A 174 10.19 -10.29 -8.01
CA ARG A 174 10.67 -9.72 -9.27
C ARG A 174 9.98 -10.36 -10.46
N HIS A 175 9.92 -11.69 -10.50
CA HIS A 175 9.24 -12.41 -11.58
C HIS A 175 7.77 -12.00 -11.69
N ARG A 176 7.05 -11.95 -10.56
CA ARG A 176 5.65 -11.51 -10.54
C ARG A 176 5.48 -10.07 -11.01
N MET A 177 6.35 -9.17 -10.57
CA MET A 177 6.34 -7.77 -11.00
C MET A 177 6.51 -7.63 -12.53
N ILE A 178 7.48 -8.34 -13.11
CA ILE A 178 7.74 -8.33 -14.56
C ILE A 178 6.56 -8.93 -15.33
N GLU A 179 5.96 -10.00 -14.83
CA GLU A 179 4.78 -10.63 -15.44
C GLU A 179 3.62 -9.64 -15.55
N ILE A 180 3.26 -8.96 -14.45
CA ILE A 180 2.19 -7.95 -14.44
C ILE A 180 2.56 -6.77 -15.35
N ALA A 181 3.79 -6.27 -15.25
CA ALA A 181 4.24 -5.15 -16.07
C ALA A 181 4.14 -5.44 -17.57
N ASN A 182 4.57 -6.63 -18.00
CA ASN A 182 4.46 -7.05 -19.40
C ASN A 182 3.02 -7.24 -19.84
N HIS A 183 2.16 -7.83 -19.00
CA HIS A 183 0.75 -8.05 -19.33
C HIS A 183 -0.01 -6.73 -19.56
N PHE A 184 0.28 -5.71 -18.73
CA PHE A 184 -0.40 -4.42 -18.78
C PHE A 184 0.38 -3.33 -19.55
N GLY A 185 1.55 -3.65 -20.11
CA GLY A 185 2.39 -2.70 -20.86
C GLY A 185 2.97 -1.57 -20.00
N ILE A 186 3.27 -1.85 -18.73
CA ILE A 186 3.83 -0.88 -17.77
C ILE A 186 5.35 -0.84 -17.91
N LEU A 187 5.90 0.35 -18.14
CA LEU A 187 7.36 0.55 -18.18
C LEU A 187 7.93 0.66 -16.76
N ILE A 188 8.73 -0.33 -16.41
CA ILE A 188 9.60 -0.40 -15.23
C ILE A 188 11.07 -0.55 -15.67
N GLU A 189 12.00 -0.41 -14.73
CA GLU A 189 13.45 -0.52 -14.98
C GLU A 189 13.84 -1.82 -15.70
N GLU A 190 13.14 -2.92 -15.40
CA GLU A 190 13.36 -4.24 -16.00
C GLU A 190 12.67 -4.47 -17.36
N THR A 191 11.89 -3.52 -17.85
CA THR A 191 11.20 -3.63 -19.15
C THR A 191 11.75 -2.58 -20.12
N SER A 192 11.74 -2.90 -21.42
CA SER A 192 12.16 -1.95 -22.46
C SER A 192 11.08 -1.84 -23.54
N LEU A 193 10.85 -0.61 -24.01
CA LEU A 193 10.00 -0.36 -25.16
C LEU A 193 10.85 -0.40 -26.43
N MET A 194 10.64 -1.41 -27.27
CA MET A 194 11.26 -1.48 -28.60
C MET A 194 10.28 -0.99 -29.65
N VAL A 195 10.67 0.04 -30.41
CA VAL A 195 9.92 0.55 -31.57
C VAL A 195 10.60 0.01 -32.83
N HIS A 196 9.96 -0.94 -33.51
CA HIS A 196 10.43 -1.44 -34.80
C HIS A 196 9.93 -0.52 -35.92
N GLY A 197 10.86 0.02 -36.71
CA GLY A 197 10.53 0.76 -37.94
C GLY A 197 10.09 -0.19 -39.08
N PRO A 198 9.37 0.34 -40.08
CA PRO A 198 8.96 -0.43 -41.26
C PRO A 198 10.14 -0.88 -42.13
#